data_AF-E6IZY9-F1
#
_entry.id   AF-E6IZY9-F1
#
_cell.length_a   1.000
_cell.length_b   1.000
_cell.length_c   1.000
_cell.angle_alpha   90.00
_cell.angle_beta   90.00
_cell.angle_gamma   90.00
#
_symmetry.space_group_name_H-M   'P 1'
#
loop_
_entity.id
_entity.type
_entity.pdbx_description
1 polymer ?
#
loop_
_entity_poly.entity_id
_entity_poly.type
_entity_poly.pdbx_seq_one_letter_code
_entity_poly.pdbx_strand_id
1 'polypeptide(L)'
;MAIYIAVSHDYPKNVWPIVGQQIAWIALGTVISLVIMLFKTKFLWQITPYLYVFGLALMLLPLIFYSSELVASTGAKNWVTIGRVTLFQPSEFMKISYILMLSRVVVNFLQRYKDRERTVQLDFLLIFELALYTLPVLILLALQSDLGTALVFIAIFSGIVLLSGVSWKIIVPVVLTVLVVGGGFLLIFISKDGRAFLHQIGMPTYQINRILAWLNPFDYAQTTTYQQAQGQIAIGSGGLWGQGFNVSNLLVPVRESDMIFTVIAEDFGFVGATIVIALYLLLIYRMLKITLKSNNQFYTYISTGFIMMLLFHIFENIGAVTGILPLTGIPLPFISQGGSSIISNLIGVGLLLSMSYQNNLTDEKKIRYPQRRKKVVLKRLK
;
A
#
# COMPACT_ATOMS: atom_id res chain seq x y z
N MET A 1 7.92 9.67 -18.39
CA MET A 1 9.16 10.46 -18.35
C MET A 1 10.15 9.86 -17.37
N ALA A 2 9.87 9.81 -16.06
CA ALA A 2 10.77 9.21 -15.07
C ALA A 2 11.21 7.77 -15.42
N ILE A 3 10.26 6.88 -15.81
CA ILE A 3 10.61 5.52 -16.24
C ILE A 3 11.50 5.51 -17.48
N TYR A 4 11.25 6.42 -18.44
CA TYR A 4 12.08 6.51 -19.64
C TYR A 4 13.52 6.87 -19.28
N ILE A 5 13.70 7.87 -18.40
CA ILE A 5 15.02 8.31 -17.92
C ILE A 5 15.73 7.19 -17.16
N ALA A 6 15.02 6.49 -16.26
CA ALA A 6 15.59 5.37 -15.52
C ALA A 6 16.11 4.28 -16.47
N VAL A 7 15.26 3.86 -17.41
CA VAL A 7 15.58 2.76 -18.32
C VAL A 7 16.61 3.16 -19.38
N SER A 8 16.66 4.42 -19.83
CA SER A 8 17.65 4.86 -20.81
C SER A 8 19.07 4.84 -20.29
N HIS A 9 19.26 5.03 -18.98
CA HIS A 9 20.57 4.95 -18.34
C HIS A 9 20.93 3.51 -17.96
N ASP A 10 19.98 2.76 -17.38
CA ASP A 10 20.27 1.41 -16.86
C ASP A 10 20.21 0.32 -17.94
N TYR A 11 19.30 0.46 -18.92
CA TYR A 11 19.05 -0.53 -19.97
C TYR A 11 18.86 0.11 -21.35
N PRO A 12 19.89 0.79 -21.92
CA PRO A 12 19.76 1.58 -23.15
C PRO A 12 19.29 0.77 -24.36
N LYS A 13 19.54 -0.54 -24.39
CA LYS A 13 19.08 -1.45 -25.47
C LYS A 13 17.61 -1.85 -25.35
N ASN A 14 17.01 -1.74 -24.16
CA ASN A 14 15.67 -2.26 -23.84
C ASN A 14 14.66 -1.17 -23.47
N VAL A 15 14.96 0.10 -23.74
CA VAL A 15 14.10 1.25 -23.42
C VAL A 15 12.70 1.08 -23.98
N TRP A 16 12.57 0.87 -25.29
CA TRP A 16 11.28 0.78 -25.96
C TRP A 16 10.45 -0.45 -25.50
N PRO A 17 11.03 -1.65 -25.38
CA PRO A 17 10.33 -2.79 -24.79
C PRO A 17 9.75 -2.51 -23.39
N ILE A 18 10.55 -1.96 -22.47
CA ILE A 18 10.14 -1.75 -21.07
C ILE A 18 9.09 -0.64 -20.96
N VAL A 19 9.33 0.50 -21.63
CA VAL A 19 8.38 1.61 -21.64
C VAL A 19 7.08 1.22 -22.35
N GLY A 20 7.18 0.51 -23.49
CA GLY A 20 6.02 -0.01 -24.22
C GLY A 20 5.20 -0.99 -23.40
N GLN A 21 5.86 -1.88 -22.65
CA GLN A 21 5.19 -2.81 -21.74
C GLN A 21 4.47 -2.06 -20.60
N GLN A 22 5.09 -1.03 -20.01
CA GLN A 22 4.43 -0.22 -18.98
C GLN A 22 3.20 0.50 -19.54
N ILE A 23 3.28 1.08 -20.74
CA ILE A 23 2.14 1.71 -21.41
C ILE A 23 1.02 0.68 -21.64
N ALA A 24 1.36 -0.53 -22.09
CA ALA A 24 0.39 -1.61 -22.27
C ALA A 24 -0.29 -2.00 -20.93
N TRP A 25 0.46 -2.07 -19.84
CA TRP A 25 -0.10 -2.34 -18.51
C TRP A 25 -1.01 -1.23 -18.00
N ILE A 26 -0.65 0.03 -18.23
CA ILE A 26 -1.51 1.18 -17.91
C ILE A 26 -2.80 1.10 -18.73
N ALA A 27 -2.70 0.88 -20.05
CA ALA A 27 -3.87 0.78 -20.93
C ALA A 27 -4.79 -0.37 -20.51
N LEU A 28 -4.23 -1.56 -20.26
CA LEU A 28 -4.98 -2.72 -19.79
C LEU A 28 -5.63 -2.44 -18.43
N GLY A 29 -4.89 -1.88 -17.48
CA GLY A 29 -5.40 -1.53 -16.16
C GLY A 29 -6.51 -0.47 -16.22
N THR A 30 -6.43 0.51 -17.12
CA THR A 30 -7.49 1.49 -17.35
C THR A 30 -8.76 0.82 -17.90
N VAL A 31 -8.63 -0.08 -18.87
CA VAL A 31 -9.78 -0.86 -19.38
C VAL A 31 -10.42 -1.68 -18.25
N ILE A 32 -9.62 -2.38 -17.44
CA ILE A 32 -10.10 -3.14 -16.28
C ILE A 32 -10.82 -2.21 -15.29
N SER A 33 -10.25 -1.06 -14.99
CA SER A 33 -10.83 -0.05 -14.10
C SER A 33 -12.21 0.43 -14.57
N LEU A 34 -12.36 0.70 -15.87
CA LEU A 34 -13.62 1.09 -16.50
C LEU A 34 -14.66 -0.03 -16.46
N VAL A 35 -14.25 -1.29 -16.65
CA VAL A 35 -15.16 -2.44 -16.49
C VAL A 35 -15.63 -2.58 -15.04
N ILE A 36 -14.72 -2.45 -14.07
CA ILE A 36 -15.04 -2.54 -12.64
C ILE A 36 -16.00 -1.43 -12.20
N MET A 37 -15.86 -0.23 -12.77
CA MET A 37 -16.76 0.90 -12.51
C MET A 37 -18.24 0.53 -12.74
N LEU A 38 -18.52 -0.41 -13.65
CA LEU A 38 -19.89 -0.84 -14.01
C LEU A 38 -20.48 -1.85 -13.00
N PHE A 39 -19.67 -2.46 -12.14
CA PHE A 39 -20.14 -3.49 -11.22
C PHE A 39 -20.91 -2.93 -10.02
N LYS A 40 -22.14 -3.41 -9.84
CA LYS A 40 -23.01 -3.00 -8.73
C LYS A 40 -22.45 -3.45 -7.38
N THR A 41 -22.71 -2.66 -6.32
CA THR A 41 -22.31 -3.00 -4.93
C THR A 41 -22.70 -4.45 -4.57
N LYS A 42 -23.91 -4.87 -4.93
CA LYS A 42 -24.44 -6.20 -4.60
C LYS A 42 -23.59 -7.33 -5.18
N PHE A 43 -23.10 -7.16 -6.41
CA PHE A 43 -22.24 -8.15 -7.06
C PHE A 43 -20.89 -8.20 -6.37
N LEU A 44 -20.26 -7.05 -6.13
CA LEU A 44 -19.00 -6.97 -5.39
C LEU A 44 -19.10 -7.64 -4.02
N TRP A 45 -20.17 -7.38 -3.28
CA TRP A 45 -20.43 -7.99 -1.97
C TRP A 45 -20.50 -9.52 -2.00
N GLN A 46 -21.12 -10.08 -3.04
CA GLN A 46 -21.28 -11.53 -3.21
C GLN A 46 -19.97 -12.20 -3.63
N ILE A 47 -19.19 -11.56 -4.51
CA ILE A 47 -17.95 -12.13 -5.03
C ILE A 47 -16.76 -11.98 -4.06
N THR A 48 -16.81 -11.02 -3.12
CA THR A 48 -15.74 -10.75 -2.14
C THR A 48 -15.11 -11.99 -1.49
N PRO A 49 -15.87 -12.97 -0.95
CA PRO A 49 -15.26 -14.13 -0.29
C PRO A 49 -14.46 -15.00 -1.26
N TYR A 50 -14.97 -15.16 -2.48
CA TYR A 50 -14.29 -15.92 -3.53
C TYR A 50 -13.00 -15.21 -3.96
N LEU A 51 -13.01 -13.89 -4.10
CA LEU A 51 -11.80 -13.11 -4.39
C LEU A 51 -10.76 -13.24 -3.27
N TYR A 52 -11.18 -13.23 -2.01
CA TYR A 52 -10.28 -13.39 -0.88
C TYR A 52 -9.61 -14.79 -0.85
N VAL A 53 -10.40 -15.86 -1.01
CA VAL A 53 -9.86 -17.23 -1.07
C VAL A 53 -8.97 -17.42 -2.30
N PHE A 54 -9.38 -16.86 -3.44
CA PHE A 54 -8.56 -16.86 -4.65
C PHE A 54 -7.23 -16.12 -4.44
N GLY A 55 -7.25 -14.95 -3.80
CA GLY A 55 -6.04 -14.21 -3.47
C GLY A 55 -5.10 -14.97 -2.52
N LEU A 56 -5.64 -15.66 -1.52
CA LEU A 56 -4.86 -16.57 -0.67
C LEU A 56 -4.23 -17.72 -1.47
N ALA A 57 -4.99 -18.32 -2.39
CA ALA A 57 -4.48 -19.37 -3.27
C ALA A 57 -3.35 -18.85 -4.17
N LEU A 58 -3.49 -17.64 -4.73
CA LEU A 58 -2.42 -17.00 -5.51
C LEU A 58 -1.18 -16.73 -4.67
N MET A 59 -1.32 -16.39 -3.39
CA MET A 59 -0.20 -16.19 -2.47
C MET A 59 0.58 -17.47 -2.15
N LEU A 60 0.04 -18.66 -2.43
CA LEU A 60 0.80 -19.90 -2.31
C LEU A 60 1.76 -20.11 -3.48
N LEU A 61 1.50 -19.50 -4.64
CA LEU A 61 2.28 -19.73 -5.86
C LEU A 61 3.76 -19.34 -5.71
N PRO A 62 4.15 -18.18 -5.14
CA PRO A 62 5.55 -17.81 -4.97
C PRO A 62 6.33 -18.73 -4.01
N LEU A 63 5.63 -19.50 -3.15
CA LEU A 63 6.29 -20.47 -2.29
C LEU A 63 6.79 -21.70 -3.07
N ILE A 64 6.17 -21.98 -4.21
CA ILE A 64 6.44 -23.14 -5.07
C ILE A 64 7.20 -22.73 -6.33
N PHE A 65 6.74 -21.66 -7.00
CA PHE A 65 7.23 -21.16 -8.28
C PHE A 65 8.03 -19.86 -8.09
N TYR A 66 9.23 -19.98 -7.52
CA TYR A 66 10.16 -18.86 -7.36
C TYR A 66 11.47 -19.09 -8.12
N SER A 67 12.15 -17.99 -8.47
CA SER A 67 13.52 -18.04 -8.98
C SER A 67 14.51 -17.95 -7.82
N SER A 68 15.43 -18.92 -7.73
CA SER A 68 16.52 -18.87 -6.74
C SER A 68 17.42 -17.66 -6.90
N GLU A 69 17.61 -17.18 -8.14
CA GLU A 69 18.40 -15.99 -8.44
C GLU A 69 17.71 -14.72 -7.92
N LEU A 70 16.41 -14.60 -8.14
CA LEU A 70 15.63 -13.46 -7.65
C LEU A 70 15.61 -13.44 -6.12
N VAL A 71 15.41 -14.60 -5.48
CA VAL A 71 15.48 -14.72 -4.01
C VAL A 71 16.87 -14.39 -3.46
N ALA A 72 17.95 -14.75 -4.16
CA ALA A 72 19.30 -14.38 -3.75
C ALA A 72 19.53 -12.86 -3.82
N SER A 73 18.90 -12.17 -4.78
CA SER A 73 19.01 -10.72 -4.95
C SER A 73 18.10 -9.91 -4.03
N THR A 74 16.85 -10.34 -3.80
CA THR A 74 15.84 -9.58 -3.02
C THR A 74 15.69 -10.09 -1.59
N GLY A 75 16.11 -11.32 -1.30
CA GLY A 75 15.90 -11.99 -0.02
C GLY A 75 14.46 -12.45 0.23
N ALA A 76 13.55 -12.32 -0.75
CA ALA A 76 12.13 -12.62 -0.58
C ALA A 76 11.56 -13.48 -1.72
N LYS A 77 10.67 -14.41 -1.37
CA LYS A 77 9.89 -15.27 -2.29
C LYS A 77 8.54 -14.63 -2.61
N ASN A 78 8.54 -13.46 -3.23
CA ASN A 78 7.33 -12.66 -3.45
C ASN A 78 6.83 -12.64 -4.91
N TRP A 79 7.69 -12.99 -5.87
CA TRP A 79 7.34 -13.04 -7.30
C TRP A 79 7.12 -14.46 -7.81
N VAL A 80 6.07 -14.66 -8.62
CA VAL A 80 5.88 -15.91 -9.37
C VAL A 80 6.79 -15.89 -10.59
N THR A 81 7.70 -16.86 -10.68
CA THR A 81 8.58 -17.05 -11.84
C THR A 81 8.41 -18.44 -12.41
N ILE A 82 8.17 -18.54 -13.73
CA ILE A 82 8.13 -19.81 -14.46
C ILE A 82 9.30 -19.83 -15.44
N GLY A 83 10.22 -20.77 -15.24
CA GLY A 83 11.47 -20.82 -15.99
C GLY A 83 12.32 -19.57 -15.73
N ARG A 84 12.61 -18.80 -16.78
CA ARG A 84 13.37 -17.53 -16.70
C ARG A 84 12.49 -16.28 -16.70
N VAL A 85 11.17 -16.42 -16.74
CA VAL A 85 10.24 -15.29 -16.88
C VAL A 85 9.53 -15.03 -15.56
N THR A 86 9.76 -13.84 -15.00
CA THR A 86 9.02 -13.32 -13.85
C THR A 86 7.67 -12.77 -14.32
N LEU A 87 6.58 -13.32 -13.79
CA LEU A 87 5.24 -13.08 -14.33
C LEU A 87 4.50 -11.98 -13.57
N PHE A 88 4.23 -12.19 -12.29
CA PHE A 88 3.45 -11.27 -11.48
C PHE A 88 3.71 -11.45 -9.98
N GLN A 89 3.38 -10.43 -9.20
CA GLN A 89 3.43 -10.45 -7.75
C GLN A 89 2.02 -10.66 -7.17
N PRO A 90 1.72 -11.82 -6.57
CA PRO A 90 0.37 -12.12 -6.06
C PRO A 90 -0.12 -11.18 -4.96
N SER A 91 0.80 -10.67 -4.13
CA SER A 91 0.47 -9.79 -3.01
C SER A 91 -0.19 -8.48 -3.47
N GLU A 92 0.14 -7.99 -4.67
CA GLU A 92 -0.50 -6.82 -5.27
C GLU A 92 -2.01 -7.03 -5.44
N PHE A 93 -2.44 -8.19 -5.95
CA PHE A 93 -3.86 -8.51 -6.12
C PHE A 93 -4.54 -8.90 -4.81
N MET A 94 -3.79 -9.52 -3.89
CA MET A 94 -4.31 -9.88 -2.58
C MET A 94 -4.71 -8.64 -1.76
N LYS A 95 -3.97 -7.51 -1.85
CA LYS A 95 -4.34 -6.27 -1.17
C LYS A 95 -5.76 -5.80 -1.51
N ILE A 96 -6.15 -5.84 -2.78
CA ILE A 96 -7.51 -5.47 -3.19
C ILE A 96 -8.55 -6.44 -2.62
N SER A 97 -8.31 -7.74 -2.75
CA SER A 97 -9.23 -8.78 -2.26
C SER A 97 -9.38 -8.73 -0.72
N TYR A 98 -8.30 -8.41 -0.02
CA TYR A 98 -8.25 -8.19 1.41
C TYR A 98 -9.03 -6.94 1.84
N ILE A 99 -8.84 -5.80 1.16
CA ILE A 99 -9.63 -4.58 1.42
C ILE A 99 -11.13 -4.87 1.27
N LEU A 100 -11.53 -5.58 0.20
CA LEU A 100 -12.92 -5.99 -0.01
C LEU A 100 -13.42 -6.87 1.15
N MET A 101 -12.63 -7.85 1.58
CA MET A 101 -13.04 -8.78 2.63
C MET A 101 -13.17 -8.10 3.99
N LEU A 102 -12.18 -7.31 4.40
CA LEU A 102 -12.27 -6.55 5.65
C LEU A 102 -13.46 -5.60 5.65
N SER A 103 -13.70 -4.91 4.53
CA SER A 103 -14.86 -4.02 4.39
C SER A 103 -16.18 -4.77 4.58
N ARG A 104 -16.29 -5.98 4.03
CA ARG A 104 -17.47 -6.85 4.19
C ARG A 104 -17.62 -7.32 5.63
N VAL A 105 -16.54 -7.70 6.29
CA VAL A 105 -16.53 -8.15 7.70
C VAL A 105 -16.99 -7.02 8.61
N VAL A 106 -16.43 -5.80 8.46
CA VAL A 106 -16.86 -4.64 9.25
C VAL A 106 -18.36 -4.41 9.05
N VAL A 107 -18.84 -4.29 7.82
CA VAL A 107 -20.27 -4.02 7.55
C VAL A 107 -21.18 -5.11 8.14
N ASN A 108 -20.82 -6.39 7.97
CA ASN A 108 -21.56 -7.51 8.57
C ASN A 108 -21.61 -7.41 10.10
N PHE A 109 -20.49 -7.06 10.72
CA PHE A 109 -20.39 -6.88 12.16
C PHE A 109 -21.27 -5.72 12.63
N LEU A 110 -21.20 -4.55 11.95
CA LEU A 110 -22.04 -3.40 12.29
C LEU A 110 -23.53 -3.73 12.14
N GLN A 111 -23.91 -4.52 11.13
CA GLN A 111 -25.30 -4.95 10.92
C GLN A 111 -25.77 -5.95 11.98
N ARG A 112 -24.93 -6.92 12.35
CA ARG A 112 -25.25 -7.94 13.38
C ARG A 112 -25.50 -7.32 14.76
N TYR A 113 -24.81 -6.23 15.07
CA TYR A 113 -24.87 -5.56 16.38
C TYR A 113 -25.48 -4.15 16.31
N LYS A 114 -26.31 -3.87 15.30
CA LYS A 114 -26.89 -2.54 15.07
C LYS A 114 -27.72 -2.02 16.25
N ASP A 115 -28.43 -2.92 16.94
CA ASP A 115 -29.33 -2.58 18.04
C ASP A 115 -28.65 -2.65 19.43
N ARG A 116 -27.33 -2.90 19.47
CA ARG A 116 -26.56 -2.91 20.72
C ARG A 116 -25.76 -1.63 20.87
N GLU A 117 -25.64 -1.15 22.10
CA GLU A 117 -24.72 -0.07 22.42
C GLU A 117 -23.27 -0.49 22.16
N ARG A 118 -22.46 0.45 21.65
CA ARG A 118 -21.05 0.22 21.38
C ARG A 118 -20.26 0.16 22.69
N THR A 119 -19.86 -1.05 23.06
CA THR A 119 -18.98 -1.30 24.20
C THR A 119 -17.56 -1.62 23.74
N VAL A 120 -16.58 -1.38 24.62
CA VAL A 120 -15.17 -1.71 24.39
C VAL A 120 -14.98 -3.21 24.08
N GLN A 121 -15.80 -4.09 24.67
CA GLN A 121 -15.78 -5.53 24.39
C GLN A 121 -16.19 -5.85 22.95
N LEU A 122 -17.21 -5.17 22.42
CA LEU A 122 -17.62 -5.34 21.02
C LEU A 122 -16.55 -4.81 20.06
N ASP A 123 -15.83 -3.75 20.43
CA ASP A 123 -14.72 -3.25 19.63
C ASP A 123 -13.54 -4.23 19.59
N PHE A 124 -13.20 -4.87 20.71
CA PHE A 124 -12.22 -5.97 20.72
C PHE A 124 -12.68 -7.17 19.89
N LEU A 125 -13.98 -7.51 19.94
CA LEU A 125 -14.54 -8.58 19.11
C LEU A 125 -14.44 -8.25 17.62
N LEU A 126 -14.70 -7.00 17.23
CA LEU A 126 -14.52 -6.54 15.85
C LEU A 126 -13.06 -6.67 15.41
N ILE A 127 -12.11 -6.19 16.22
CA ILE A 127 -10.67 -6.31 15.95
C ILE A 127 -10.28 -7.78 15.81
N PHE A 128 -10.80 -8.65 16.67
CA PHE A 128 -10.55 -10.09 16.61
C PHE A 128 -11.10 -10.72 15.32
N GLU A 129 -12.34 -10.41 14.92
CA GLU A 129 -12.90 -10.89 13.65
C GLU A 129 -12.07 -10.42 12.45
N LEU A 130 -11.62 -9.17 12.43
CA LEU A 130 -10.74 -8.66 11.37
C LEU A 130 -9.36 -9.32 11.38
N ALA A 131 -8.80 -9.57 12.57
CA ALA A 131 -7.52 -10.23 12.75
C ALA A 131 -7.55 -11.67 12.21
N LEU A 132 -8.67 -12.38 12.35
CA LEU A 132 -8.84 -13.74 11.83
C LEU A 132 -8.68 -13.81 10.30
N TYR A 133 -9.12 -12.79 9.55
CA TYR A 133 -8.89 -12.69 8.10
C TYR A 133 -7.53 -12.09 7.74
N THR A 134 -6.85 -11.47 8.68
CA THR A 134 -5.52 -10.87 8.47
C THR A 134 -4.42 -11.89 8.71
N LEU A 135 -4.60 -12.77 9.70
CA LEU A 135 -3.59 -13.71 10.15
C LEU A 135 -3.11 -14.66 9.03
N PRO A 136 -3.97 -15.29 8.20
CA PRO A 136 -3.51 -16.14 7.10
C PRO A 136 -2.63 -15.37 6.11
N VAL A 137 -2.97 -14.11 5.84
CA VAL A 137 -2.19 -13.26 4.93
C VAL A 137 -0.80 -12.98 5.51
N LEU A 138 -0.74 -12.57 6.79
CA LEU A 138 0.53 -12.29 7.45
C LEU A 138 1.41 -13.53 7.58
N ILE A 139 0.83 -14.70 7.85
CA ILE A 139 1.57 -15.97 7.87
C ILE A 139 2.18 -16.25 6.50
N LEU A 140 1.41 -16.10 5.42
CA LEU A 140 1.93 -16.32 4.07
C LEU A 140 3.04 -15.32 3.71
N LEU A 141 2.91 -14.04 4.08
CA LEU A 141 3.96 -13.04 3.87
C LEU A 141 5.23 -13.34 4.68
N ALA A 142 5.08 -13.82 5.91
CA ALA A 142 6.21 -14.26 6.72
C ALA A 142 6.95 -15.44 6.07
N LEU A 143 6.22 -16.42 5.53
CA LEU A 143 6.81 -17.53 4.77
C LEU A 143 7.50 -17.07 3.48
N GLN A 144 7.03 -15.97 2.88
CA GLN A 144 7.66 -15.33 1.73
C GLN A 144 8.84 -14.42 2.11
N SER A 145 9.05 -14.15 3.40
CA SER A 145 10.02 -13.17 3.92
C SER A 145 9.80 -11.73 3.38
N ASP A 146 8.56 -11.36 3.08
CA ASP A 146 8.18 -10.04 2.53
C ASP A 146 7.60 -9.12 3.62
N LEU A 147 8.50 -8.52 4.40
CA LEU A 147 8.15 -7.64 5.52
C LEU A 147 7.53 -6.31 5.06
N GLY A 148 8.04 -5.72 3.98
CA GLY A 148 7.52 -4.46 3.45
C GLY A 148 6.04 -4.60 3.11
N THR A 149 5.70 -5.63 2.33
CA THR A 149 4.30 -5.87 1.97
C THR A 149 3.44 -6.19 3.19
N ALA A 150 3.96 -6.91 4.20
CA ALA A 150 3.22 -7.15 5.45
C ALA A 150 2.84 -5.85 6.18
N LEU A 151 3.73 -4.86 6.19
CA LEU A 151 3.42 -3.55 6.75
C LEU A 151 2.31 -2.83 5.99
N VAL A 152 2.24 -2.98 4.66
CA VAL A 152 1.11 -2.46 3.86
C VAL A 152 -0.22 -3.08 4.30
N PHE A 153 -0.27 -4.40 4.50
CA PHE A 153 -1.48 -5.08 4.98
C PHE A 153 -1.88 -4.60 6.39
N ILE A 154 -0.90 -4.38 7.28
CA ILE A 154 -1.13 -3.81 8.61
C ILE A 154 -1.64 -2.36 8.52
N ALA A 155 -1.15 -1.56 7.56
CA ALA A 155 -1.61 -0.20 7.34
C ALA A 155 -3.07 -0.17 6.84
N ILE A 156 -3.43 -1.07 5.92
CA ILE A 156 -4.82 -1.26 5.47
C ILE A 156 -5.71 -1.65 6.65
N PHE A 157 -5.30 -2.65 7.43
CA PHE A 157 -6.02 -3.10 8.62
C PHE A 157 -6.27 -1.96 9.60
N SER A 158 -5.21 -1.24 9.98
CA SER A 158 -5.25 -0.11 10.91
C SER A 158 -6.18 0.99 10.41
N GLY A 159 -6.12 1.28 9.10
CA GLY A 159 -6.99 2.22 8.43
C GLY A 159 -8.48 1.89 8.53
N ILE A 160 -8.83 0.64 8.27
CA ILE A 160 -10.21 0.16 8.36
C ILE A 160 -10.68 0.13 9.81
N VAL A 161 -9.85 -0.33 10.75
CA VAL A 161 -10.14 -0.32 12.19
C VAL A 161 -10.44 1.10 12.68
N LEU A 162 -9.61 2.07 12.32
CA LEU A 162 -9.79 3.48 12.71
C LEU A 162 -11.14 4.04 12.22
N LEU A 163 -11.55 3.73 10.98
CA LEU A 163 -12.84 4.18 10.45
C LEU A 163 -14.03 3.35 10.95
N SER A 164 -13.80 2.14 11.46
CA SER A 164 -14.88 1.25 11.91
C SER A 164 -15.59 1.72 13.20
N GLY A 165 -15.08 2.79 13.82
CA GLY A 165 -15.64 3.39 15.03
C GLY A 165 -15.18 2.72 16.32
N VAL A 166 -14.06 1.98 16.27
CA VAL A 166 -13.41 1.42 17.47
C VAL A 166 -13.04 2.56 18.42
N SER A 167 -13.30 2.36 19.71
CA SER A 167 -13.04 3.36 20.73
C SER A 167 -11.58 3.82 20.75
N TRP A 168 -11.37 5.14 20.87
CA TRP A 168 -10.06 5.75 21.13
C TRP A 168 -9.39 5.20 22.41
N LYS A 169 -10.18 4.65 23.34
CA LYS A 169 -9.67 3.95 24.54
C LYS A 169 -8.86 2.70 24.20
N ILE A 170 -9.05 2.10 23.03
CA ILE A 170 -8.23 0.98 22.53
C ILE A 170 -7.12 1.51 21.63
N ILE A 171 -7.46 2.40 20.70
CA ILE A 171 -6.53 2.90 19.67
C ILE A 171 -5.34 3.65 20.30
N VAL A 172 -5.60 4.58 21.23
CA VAL A 172 -4.54 5.40 21.83
C VAL A 172 -3.52 4.55 22.60
N PRO A 173 -3.92 3.65 23.52
CA PRO A 173 -2.96 2.77 24.18
C PRO A 173 -2.16 1.91 23.22
N VAL A 174 -2.79 1.32 22.20
CA VAL A 174 -2.07 0.48 21.21
C VAL A 174 -1.00 1.30 20.47
N VAL A 175 -1.35 2.49 19.98
CA VAL A 175 -0.39 3.37 19.29
C VAL A 175 0.73 3.79 20.23
N LEU A 176 0.41 4.19 21.47
CA LEU A 176 1.42 4.55 22.47
C LEU A 176 2.33 3.37 22.79
N THR A 177 1.81 2.16 22.95
CA THR A 177 2.61 0.97 23.18
C THR A 177 3.57 0.72 22.02
N VAL A 178 3.11 0.80 20.77
CA VAL A 178 3.98 0.64 19.59
C VAL A 178 5.09 1.70 19.56
N LEU A 179 4.76 2.97 19.85
CA LEU A 179 5.74 4.05 19.89
C LEU A 179 6.74 3.89 21.04
N VAL A 180 6.28 3.50 22.23
CA VAL A 180 7.14 3.30 23.41
C VAL A 180 8.05 2.10 23.20
N VAL A 181 7.54 0.99 22.67
CA VAL A 181 8.35 -0.21 22.39
C VAL A 181 9.34 0.05 21.27
N GLY A 182 8.90 0.67 20.16
CA GLY A 182 9.78 1.00 19.03
C GLY A 182 10.84 2.04 19.39
N GLY A 183 10.44 3.11 20.08
CA GLY A 183 11.36 4.14 20.57
C GLY A 183 12.32 3.59 21.63
N GLY A 184 11.83 2.79 22.57
CA GLY A 184 12.64 2.10 23.57
C GLY A 184 13.66 1.16 22.93
N PHE A 185 13.25 0.39 21.93
CA PHE A 185 14.14 -0.46 21.15
C PHE A 185 15.25 0.35 20.47
N LEU A 186 14.92 1.47 19.81
CA LEU A 186 15.91 2.35 19.16
C LEU A 186 16.87 2.99 20.17
N LEU A 187 16.36 3.42 21.34
CA LEU A 187 17.20 3.97 22.41
C LEU A 187 18.19 2.93 22.94
N ILE A 188 17.74 1.69 23.17
CA ILE A 188 18.62 0.57 23.51
C ILE A 188 19.62 0.35 22.38
N PHE A 189 19.17 0.29 21.12
CA PHE A 189 20.02 0.01 19.97
C PHE A 189 21.15 1.03 19.79
N ILE A 190 20.89 2.33 20.00
CA ILE A 190 21.87 3.41 19.84
C ILE A 190 22.81 3.53 21.05
N SER A 191 22.40 3.01 22.22
CA SER A 191 23.23 3.06 23.43
C SER A 191 24.55 2.28 23.29
N LYS A 192 25.58 2.69 24.02
CA LYS A 192 26.95 2.15 23.93
C LYS A 192 26.99 0.62 24.08
N ASP A 193 26.27 0.08 25.06
CA ASP A 193 26.24 -1.36 25.36
C ASP A 193 24.98 -2.07 24.86
N GLY A 194 23.97 -1.33 24.39
CA GLY A 194 22.68 -1.93 24.06
C GLY A 194 22.73 -2.86 22.85
N ARG A 195 23.66 -2.67 21.91
CA ARG A 195 23.90 -3.62 20.81
C ARG A 195 24.44 -4.97 21.31
N ALA A 196 25.35 -4.93 22.29
CA ALA A 196 25.86 -6.13 22.93
C ALA A 196 24.77 -6.83 23.74
N PHE A 197 23.93 -6.06 24.45
CA PHE A 197 22.75 -6.57 25.13
C PHE A 197 21.77 -7.25 24.16
N LEU A 198 21.43 -6.60 23.04
CA LEU A 198 20.55 -7.18 22.01
C LEU A 198 21.11 -8.48 21.44
N HIS A 199 22.41 -8.54 21.21
CA HIS A 199 23.08 -9.76 20.78
C HIS A 199 23.01 -10.87 21.84
N GLN A 200 23.19 -10.54 23.12
CA GLN A 200 23.11 -11.49 24.25
C GLN A 200 21.70 -12.07 24.44
N ILE A 201 20.65 -11.28 24.22
CA ILE A 201 19.26 -11.75 24.29
C ILE A 201 18.81 -12.52 23.03
N GLY A 202 19.73 -12.78 22.09
CA GLY A 202 19.52 -13.66 20.95
C GLY A 202 19.27 -12.97 19.61
N MET A 203 19.48 -11.64 19.48
CA MET A 203 19.39 -10.97 18.18
C MET A 203 20.59 -11.34 17.31
N PRO A 204 20.38 -11.95 16.13
CA PRO A 204 21.47 -12.33 15.25
C PRO A 204 22.29 -11.12 14.79
N THR A 205 23.61 -11.29 14.67
CA THR A 205 24.53 -10.22 14.24
C THR A 205 24.13 -9.61 12.89
N TYR A 206 23.57 -10.41 11.96
CA TYR A 206 23.11 -9.90 10.67
C TYR A 206 21.97 -8.87 10.80
N GLN A 207 21.05 -9.04 11.76
CA GLN A 207 19.95 -8.11 11.97
C GLN A 207 20.46 -6.80 12.56
N ILE A 208 21.42 -6.89 13.49
CA ILE A 208 22.10 -5.72 14.06
C ILE A 208 22.83 -4.95 12.95
N ASN A 209 23.57 -5.65 12.09
CA ASN A 209 24.29 -5.03 10.98
C ASN A 209 23.34 -4.37 9.97
N ARG A 210 22.16 -4.94 9.71
CA ARG A 210 21.14 -4.30 8.84
C ARG A 210 20.62 -2.99 9.42
N ILE A 211 20.33 -2.95 10.72
CA ILE A 211 19.87 -1.71 11.39
C ILE A 211 21.00 -0.68 11.44
N LEU A 212 22.24 -1.10 11.73
CA LEU A 212 23.41 -0.21 11.70
C LEU A 212 23.66 0.38 10.31
N ALA A 213 23.55 -0.45 9.27
CA ALA A 213 23.72 0.01 7.90
C ALA A 213 22.61 1.00 7.52
N TRP A 214 21.36 0.74 7.89
CA TRP A 214 20.27 1.71 7.68
C TRP A 214 20.51 3.04 8.40
N LEU A 215 20.99 3.02 9.66
CA LEU A 215 21.26 4.25 10.42
C LEU A 215 22.46 5.03 9.87
N ASN A 216 23.46 4.35 9.31
CA ASN A 216 24.68 4.94 8.75
C ASN A 216 24.90 4.45 7.30
N PRO A 217 24.04 4.86 6.35
CA PRO A 217 24.04 4.29 5.00
C PRO A 217 25.33 4.58 4.23
N PHE A 218 26.03 5.66 4.56
CA PHE A 218 27.28 6.06 3.90
C PHE A 218 28.49 5.21 4.32
N ASP A 219 28.52 4.69 5.56
CA ASP A 219 29.60 3.83 6.03
C ASP A 219 29.60 2.47 5.30
N TYR A 220 28.40 2.01 4.92
CA TYR A 220 28.19 0.74 4.21
C TYR A 220 27.88 0.93 2.73
N ALA A 221 28.14 2.13 2.18
CA ALA A 221 27.78 2.51 0.82
C ALA A 221 28.39 1.61 -0.26
N GLN A 222 29.46 0.86 0.03
CA GLN A 222 30.07 -0.09 -0.91
C GLN A 222 29.49 -1.52 -0.82
N THR A 223 28.57 -1.77 0.13
CA THR A 223 28.06 -3.11 0.43
C THR A 223 26.52 -3.11 0.51
N THR A 224 25.95 -3.27 1.69
CA THR A 224 24.52 -3.53 1.94
C THR A 224 23.62 -2.33 1.68
N THR A 225 24.15 -1.10 1.74
CA THR A 225 23.37 0.13 1.55
C THR A 225 23.75 0.90 0.29
N TYR A 226 24.47 0.27 -0.65
CA TYR A 226 24.85 0.91 -1.91
C TYR A 226 23.65 1.55 -2.61
N GLN A 227 22.54 0.83 -2.74
CA GLN A 227 21.32 1.35 -3.38
C GLN A 227 20.75 2.57 -2.65
N GLN A 228 20.67 2.53 -1.31
CA GLN A 228 20.12 3.63 -0.51
C GLN A 228 21.05 4.85 -0.51
N ALA A 229 22.35 4.66 -0.33
CA ALA A 229 23.34 5.73 -0.33
C ALA A 229 23.42 6.45 -1.69
N GLN A 230 23.45 5.69 -2.80
CA GLN A 230 23.43 6.28 -4.14
C GLN A 230 22.13 7.05 -4.39
N GLY A 231 20.99 6.54 -3.91
CA GLY A 231 19.70 7.23 -4.01
C GLY A 231 19.71 8.60 -3.31
N GLN A 232 20.28 8.67 -2.10
CA GLN A 232 20.43 9.92 -1.36
C GLN A 232 21.39 10.90 -2.04
N ILE A 233 22.50 10.42 -2.61
CA ILE A 233 23.42 11.25 -3.40
C ILE A 233 22.71 11.80 -4.64
N ALA A 234 21.91 11.00 -5.34
CA ALA A 234 21.14 11.43 -6.50
C ALA A 234 20.14 12.55 -6.14
N ILE A 235 19.37 12.39 -5.07
CA ILE A 235 18.48 13.45 -4.54
C ILE A 235 19.28 14.71 -4.21
N GLY A 236 20.40 14.56 -3.51
CA GLY A 236 21.26 15.69 -3.12
C GLY A 236 21.83 16.44 -4.32
N SER A 237 22.19 15.72 -5.38
CA SER A 237 22.72 16.32 -6.61
C SER A 237 21.67 17.15 -7.35
N GLY A 238 20.38 16.82 -7.26
CA GLY A 238 19.32 17.56 -7.91
C GLY A 238 19.15 19.01 -7.42
N GLY A 239 19.57 19.32 -6.19
CA GLY A 239 19.43 20.67 -5.63
C GLY A 239 17.98 21.19 -5.69
N LEU A 240 17.81 22.51 -5.87
CA LEU A 240 16.47 23.11 -5.96
C LEU A 240 15.77 22.87 -7.30
N TRP A 241 16.52 22.93 -8.40
CA TRP A 241 15.99 23.00 -9.78
C TRP A 241 16.15 21.73 -10.61
N GLY A 242 16.95 20.78 -10.14
CA GLY A 242 17.32 19.58 -10.88
C GLY A 242 18.57 19.76 -11.72
N GLN A 243 19.15 18.64 -12.14
CA GLN A 243 20.28 18.59 -13.08
C GLN A 243 19.86 18.76 -14.54
N GLY A 244 18.56 18.70 -14.82
CA GLY A 244 18.00 18.74 -16.17
C GLY A 244 17.55 17.36 -16.67
N PHE A 245 16.70 17.36 -17.70
CA PHE A 245 16.07 16.15 -18.22
C PHE A 245 17.10 15.17 -18.79
N ASN A 246 17.12 13.95 -18.26
CA ASN A 246 17.94 12.84 -18.74
C ASN A 246 19.47 13.13 -18.69
N VAL A 247 19.90 13.87 -17.66
CA VAL A 247 21.32 14.23 -17.40
C VAL A 247 21.93 13.33 -16.32
N SER A 248 21.28 12.20 -16.00
CA SER A 248 21.67 11.39 -14.85
C SER A 248 23.08 10.80 -15.00
N ASN A 249 23.97 11.18 -14.09
CA ASN A 249 25.38 10.77 -14.11
C ASN A 249 25.69 9.71 -13.04
N LEU A 250 24.71 9.38 -12.19
CA LEU A 250 24.88 8.45 -11.08
C LEU A 250 24.17 7.14 -11.42
N LEU A 251 24.77 6.01 -11.07
CA LEU A 251 24.11 4.71 -11.19
C LEU A 251 23.44 4.39 -9.85
N VAL A 252 22.11 4.30 -9.85
CA VAL A 252 21.32 3.84 -8.69
C VAL A 252 20.64 2.54 -9.13
N PRO A 253 20.84 1.43 -8.42
CA PRO A 253 20.16 0.18 -8.75
C PRO A 253 18.64 0.31 -8.65
N VAL A 254 17.93 -0.33 -9.58
CA VAL A 254 16.46 -0.48 -9.56
C VAL A 254 15.74 0.89 -9.50
N ARG A 255 16.25 1.87 -10.27
CA ARG A 255 15.66 3.22 -10.43
C ARG A 255 14.26 3.16 -11.02
N GLU A 256 14.02 2.24 -11.93
CA GLU A 256 12.76 2.12 -12.65
C GLU A 256 11.60 1.66 -11.76
N SER A 257 11.89 0.90 -10.69
CA SER A 257 10.89 0.43 -9.72
C SER A 257 11.02 1.18 -8.40
N ASP A 258 11.90 0.72 -7.51
CA ASP A 258 11.84 1.08 -6.09
C ASP A 258 12.40 2.48 -5.85
N MET A 259 13.38 2.90 -6.64
CA MET A 259 14.07 4.18 -6.50
C MET A 259 13.56 5.25 -7.48
N ILE A 260 12.37 5.11 -8.08
CA ILE A 260 11.91 6.05 -9.12
C ILE A 260 11.80 7.50 -8.64
N PHE A 261 11.58 7.71 -7.34
CA PHE A 261 11.55 9.03 -6.75
C PHE A 261 12.92 9.73 -6.79
N THR A 262 14.03 8.99 -6.73
CA THR A 262 15.39 9.57 -6.86
C THR A 262 15.60 10.18 -8.24
N VAL A 263 15.08 9.53 -9.29
CA VAL A 263 15.16 10.03 -10.68
C VAL A 263 14.42 11.36 -10.81
N ILE A 264 13.25 11.48 -10.18
CA ILE A 264 12.47 12.71 -10.20
C ILE A 264 13.21 13.82 -9.45
N ALA A 265 13.78 13.50 -8.29
CA ALA A 265 14.52 14.46 -7.48
C ALA A 265 15.85 14.89 -8.14
N GLU A 266 16.55 13.98 -8.83
CA GLU A 266 17.79 14.27 -9.55
C GLU A 266 17.53 15.20 -10.75
N ASP A 267 16.55 14.86 -11.60
CA ASP A 267 16.30 15.58 -12.85
C ASP A 267 15.54 16.91 -12.64
N PHE A 268 14.59 16.96 -11.70
CA PHE A 268 13.69 18.10 -11.48
C PHE A 268 13.86 18.79 -10.12
N GLY A 269 14.80 18.32 -9.31
CA GLY A 269 15.15 18.93 -8.03
C GLY A 269 14.04 18.86 -6.99
N PHE A 270 14.21 19.67 -5.94
CA PHE A 270 13.24 19.85 -4.87
C PHE A 270 11.85 20.27 -5.37
N VAL A 271 11.79 21.12 -6.42
CA VAL A 271 10.52 21.59 -6.98
C VAL A 271 9.74 20.44 -7.60
N GLY A 272 10.37 19.61 -8.44
CA GLY A 272 9.73 18.45 -9.05
C GLY A 272 9.26 17.42 -8.01
N ALA A 273 10.12 17.11 -7.03
CA ALA A 273 9.77 16.23 -5.93
C ALA A 273 8.54 16.72 -5.14
N THR A 274 8.49 18.03 -4.83
CA THR A 274 7.37 18.65 -4.12
C THR A 274 6.07 18.61 -4.93
N ILE A 275 6.14 18.86 -6.25
CA ILE A 275 4.98 18.76 -7.14
C ILE A 275 4.40 17.34 -7.12
N VAL A 276 5.24 16.30 -7.17
CA VAL A 276 4.78 14.91 -7.10
C VAL A 276 4.09 14.60 -5.78
N ILE A 277 4.66 15.03 -4.65
CA ILE A 277 4.02 14.89 -3.33
C ILE A 277 2.67 15.62 -3.30
N ALA A 278 2.61 16.85 -3.83
CA ALA A 278 1.38 17.62 -3.90
C ALA A 278 0.30 16.95 -4.77
N LEU A 279 0.68 16.30 -5.87
CA LEU A 279 -0.24 15.53 -6.71
C LEU A 279 -0.80 14.30 -5.98
N TYR A 280 0.02 13.59 -5.20
CA TYR A 280 -0.48 12.51 -4.34
C TYR A 280 -1.42 13.00 -3.26
N LEU A 281 -1.10 14.11 -2.59
CA LEU A 281 -1.98 14.71 -1.59
C LEU A 281 -3.31 15.15 -2.21
N LEU A 282 -3.27 15.72 -3.42
CA LEU A 282 -4.47 16.09 -4.18
C LEU A 282 -5.31 14.84 -4.54
N LEU A 283 -4.67 13.75 -4.98
CA LEU A 283 -5.34 12.48 -5.28
C LEU A 283 -6.04 11.93 -4.05
N ILE A 284 -5.33 11.83 -2.92
CA ILE A 284 -5.88 11.33 -1.65
C ILE A 284 -7.03 12.23 -1.17
N TYR A 285 -6.87 13.56 -1.26
CA TYR A 285 -7.93 14.51 -0.93
C TYR A 285 -9.19 14.29 -1.78
N ARG A 286 -9.03 14.06 -3.09
CA ARG A 286 -10.16 13.76 -4.00
C ARG A 286 -10.85 12.45 -3.62
N MET A 287 -10.08 11.41 -3.28
CA MET A 287 -10.62 10.13 -2.82
C MET A 287 -11.43 10.31 -1.54
N LEU A 288 -10.86 10.96 -0.51
CA LEU A 288 -11.54 11.25 0.77
C LEU A 288 -12.85 12.02 0.55
N LYS A 289 -12.85 13.01 -0.35
CA LYS A 289 -14.06 13.79 -0.68
C LYS A 289 -15.16 12.91 -1.29
N ILE A 290 -14.82 11.91 -2.10
CA ILE A 290 -15.77 10.94 -2.63
C ILE A 290 -16.25 10.01 -1.51
N THR A 291 -15.35 9.55 -0.65
CA THR A 291 -15.64 8.68 0.50
C THR A 291 -16.69 9.29 1.42
N LEU A 292 -16.49 10.55 1.81
CA LEU A 292 -17.36 11.27 2.75
C LEU A 292 -18.74 11.59 2.18
N LYS A 293 -18.90 11.60 0.86
CA LYS A 293 -20.19 11.84 0.19
C LYS A 293 -21.02 10.57 0.00
N SER A 294 -20.41 9.39 0.13
CA SER A 294 -21.09 8.13 -0.13
C SER A 294 -21.99 7.71 1.03
N ASN A 295 -23.18 7.25 0.68
CA ASN A 295 -24.14 6.68 1.64
C ASN A 295 -23.98 5.15 1.83
N ASN A 296 -23.02 4.53 1.15
CA ASN A 296 -22.83 3.08 1.16
C ASN A 296 -21.62 2.69 2.01
N GLN A 297 -21.87 2.12 3.20
CA GLN A 297 -20.83 1.74 4.16
C GLN A 297 -19.80 0.76 3.58
N PHE A 298 -20.21 -0.18 2.73
CA PHE A 298 -19.27 -1.14 2.14
C PHE A 298 -18.25 -0.43 1.26
N TYR A 299 -18.69 0.47 0.38
CA TYR A 299 -17.78 1.27 -0.43
C TYR A 299 -16.94 2.25 0.40
N THR A 300 -17.50 2.80 1.47
CA THR A 300 -16.75 3.68 2.39
C THR A 300 -15.54 2.95 2.99
N TYR A 301 -15.71 1.72 3.48
CA TYR A 301 -14.58 0.93 3.99
C TYR A 301 -13.61 0.49 2.90
N ILE A 302 -14.10 0.14 1.70
CA ILE A 302 -13.23 -0.19 0.55
C ILE A 302 -12.34 1.01 0.22
N SER A 303 -12.96 2.19 0.11
CA SER A 303 -12.28 3.43 -0.18
C SER A 303 -11.23 3.74 0.87
N THR A 304 -11.55 3.58 2.16
CA THR A 304 -10.60 3.84 3.24
C THR A 304 -9.42 2.88 3.24
N GLY A 305 -9.66 1.58 3.05
CA GLY A 305 -8.58 0.60 2.92
C GLY A 305 -7.66 0.93 1.76
N PHE A 306 -8.20 1.33 0.61
CA PHE A 306 -7.41 1.73 -0.56
C PHE A 306 -6.64 3.04 -0.35
N ILE A 307 -7.24 4.05 0.29
CA ILE A 307 -6.54 5.29 0.66
C ILE A 307 -5.36 5.00 1.59
N MET A 308 -5.56 4.13 2.59
CA MET A 308 -4.54 3.77 3.55
C MET A 308 -3.42 2.94 2.94
N MET A 309 -3.74 2.07 1.99
CA MET A 309 -2.75 1.38 1.16
C MET A 309 -1.86 2.37 0.39
N LEU A 310 -2.47 3.33 -0.33
CA LEU A 310 -1.72 4.32 -1.10
C LEU A 310 -0.86 5.20 -0.20
N LEU A 311 -1.43 5.72 0.90
CA LEU A 311 -0.71 6.53 1.87
C LEU A 311 0.54 5.82 2.38
N PHE A 312 0.41 4.54 2.75
CA PHE A 312 1.53 3.77 3.26
C PHE A 312 2.59 3.54 2.19
N HIS A 313 2.21 3.11 0.98
CA HIS A 313 3.15 2.94 -0.14
C HIS A 313 3.92 4.23 -0.46
N ILE A 314 3.23 5.37 -0.50
CA ILE A 314 3.86 6.67 -0.81
C ILE A 314 4.82 7.06 0.31
N PHE A 315 4.37 6.96 1.57
CA PHE A 315 5.20 7.29 2.73
C PHE A 315 6.45 6.41 2.83
N GLU A 316 6.30 5.12 2.58
CA GLU A 316 7.38 4.16 2.73
C GLU A 316 8.36 4.20 1.56
N ASN A 317 7.89 4.34 0.31
CA ASN A 317 8.79 4.52 -0.82
C ASN A 317 9.61 5.81 -0.71
N ILE A 318 8.96 6.95 -0.51
CA ILE A 318 9.65 8.25 -0.38
C ILE A 318 10.51 8.25 0.89
N GLY A 319 9.99 7.73 2.00
CA GLY A 319 10.72 7.65 3.27
C GLY A 319 11.96 6.77 3.19
N ALA A 320 11.91 5.64 2.48
CA ALA A 320 13.06 4.78 2.25
C ALA A 320 14.15 5.50 1.43
N VAL A 321 13.73 6.14 0.35
CA VAL A 321 14.59 6.90 -0.56
C VAL A 321 15.27 8.08 0.14
N THR A 322 14.57 8.79 1.03
CA THR A 322 15.15 9.90 1.82
C THR A 322 15.90 9.45 3.08
N GLY A 323 15.91 8.15 3.40
CA GLY A 323 16.58 7.62 4.60
C GLY A 323 15.77 7.66 5.91
N ILE A 324 14.51 8.11 5.88
CA ILE A 324 13.61 8.12 7.05
C ILE A 324 13.24 6.69 7.45
N LEU A 325 13.08 5.81 6.47
CA LEU A 325 12.75 4.40 6.65
C LEU A 325 13.81 3.48 6.05
N PRO A 326 13.92 2.22 6.49
CA PRO A 326 14.75 1.24 5.83
C PRO A 326 14.19 0.92 4.44
N LEU A 327 15.08 0.51 3.53
CA LEU A 327 14.69 0.11 2.18
C LEU A 327 13.99 -1.26 2.19
N THR A 328 12.75 -1.29 1.69
CA THR A 328 11.84 -2.46 1.74
C THR A 328 11.37 -2.94 0.36
N GLY A 329 11.68 -2.20 -0.70
CA GLY A 329 11.38 -2.60 -2.09
C GLY A 329 9.91 -2.43 -2.51
N ILE A 330 9.18 -1.49 -1.91
CA ILE A 330 7.80 -1.20 -2.33
C ILE A 330 7.77 -0.13 -3.41
N PRO A 331 7.08 -0.38 -4.54
CA PRO A 331 7.00 0.57 -5.63
C PRO A 331 6.11 1.77 -5.30
N LEU A 332 6.50 2.93 -5.82
CA LEU A 332 5.72 4.16 -5.76
C LEU A 332 4.46 4.03 -6.64
N PRO A 333 3.23 4.16 -6.07
CA PRO A 333 2.00 3.90 -6.81
C PRO A 333 1.85 4.76 -8.06
N PHE A 334 1.42 4.19 -9.17
CA PHE A 334 1.19 4.85 -10.46
C PHE A 334 2.44 5.35 -11.22
N ILE A 335 3.60 5.47 -10.57
CA ILE A 335 4.82 6.01 -11.18
C ILE A 335 5.88 4.94 -11.41
N SER A 336 6.13 4.05 -10.45
CA SER A 336 7.11 2.99 -10.58
C SER A 336 6.74 1.98 -11.69
N GLN A 337 7.75 1.40 -12.31
CA GLN A 337 7.60 0.27 -13.21
C GLN A 337 7.08 -0.94 -12.42
N GLY A 338 6.08 -1.63 -12.95
CA GLY A 338 5.52 -2.81 -12.30
C GLY A 338 4.10 -3.12 -12.77
N GLY A 339 3.97 -4.16 -13.59
CA GLY A 339 2.68 -4.55 -14.19
C GLY A 339 1.63 -4.94 -13.15
N SER A 340 1.99 -5.75 -12.15
CA SER A 340 1.05 -6.17 -11.10
C SER A 340 0.60 -4.99 -10.23
N SER A 341 1.53 -4.11 -9.85
CA SER A 341 1.22 -2.96 -9.01
C SER A 341 0.35 -1.94 -9.74
N ILE A 342 0.66 -1.59 -11.00
CA ILE A 342 -0.14 -0.62 -11.75
C ILE A 342 -1.56 -1.13 -12.00
N ILE A 343 -1.72 -2.40 -12.36
CA ILE A 343 -3.04 -3.01 -12.58
C ILE A 343 -3.83 -3.05 -11.27
N SER A 344 -3.21 -3.48 -10.16
CA SER A 344 -3.87 -3.53 -8.86
C SER A 344 -4.32 -2.14 -8.38
N ASN A 345 -3.47 -1.13 -8.52
CA ASN A 345 -3.81 0.26 -8.20
C ASN A 345 -4.97 0.77 -9.08
N LEU A 346 -4.97 0.46 -10.38
CA LEU A 346 -6.06 0.85 -11.30
C LEU A 346 -7.38 0.10 -11.02
N ILE A 347 -7.30 -1.15 -10.56
CA ILE A 347 -8.45 -1.90 -10.02
C ILE A 347 -9.03 -1.16 -8.81
N GLY A 348 -8.18 -0.73 -7.86
CA GLY A 348 -8.59 0.06 -6.70
C GLY A 348 -9.25 1.38 -7.09
N VAL A 349 -8.70 2.09 -8.08
CA VAL A 349 -9.33 3.28 -8.68
C VAL A 349 -10.70 2.92 -9.29
N GLY A 350 -10.82 1.79 -9.98
CA GLY A 350 -12.07 1.33 -10.58
C GLY A 350 -13.17 1.10 -9.54
N LEU A 351 -12.80 0.56 -8.37
CA LEU A 351 -13.73 0.40 -7.23
C LEU A 351 -14.21 1.74 -6.69
N LEU A 352 -13.33 2.75 -6.62
CA LEU A 352 -13.73 4.12 -6.25
C LEU A 352 -14.61 4.80 -7.27
N LEU A 353 -14.31 4.62 -8.56
CA LEU A 353 -15.16 5.13 -9.63
C LEU A 353 -16.54 4.46 -9.60
N SER A 354 -16.60 3.15 -9.36
CA SER A 354 -17.85 2.41 -9.14
C SER A 354 -18.68 3.02 -8.00
N MET A 355 -18.04 3.36 -6.88
CA MET A 355 -18.67 4.01 -5.74
C MET A 355 -19.25 5.38 -6.14
N SER A 356 -18.44 6.23 -6.79
CA SER A 356 -18.88 7.55 -7.24
C SER A 356 -20.04 7.46 -8.23
N TYR A 357 -19.95 6.54 -9.19
CA TYR A 357 -20.98 6.32 -10.21
C TYR A 357 -22.32 5.89 -9.59
N GLN A 358 -22.29 4.94 -8.65
CA GLN A 358 -23.51 4.47 -7.98
C GLN A 358 -24.11 5.52 -7.05
N ASN A 359 -23.29 6.35 -6.42
CA ASN A 359 -23.79 7.45 -5.60
C ASN A 359 -24.53 8.48 -6.48
N ASN A 360 -23.95 8.88 -7.62
CA ASN A 360 -24.59 9.81 -8.56
C ASN A 360 -25.91 9.25 -9.10
N LEU A 361 -25.95 7.99 -9.51
CA LEU A 361 -27.20 7.33 -9.95
C LEU A 361 -28.28 7.31 -8.87
N THR A 362 -27.88 7.21 -7.60
CA THR A 362 -28.82 7.23 -6.47
C THR A 362 -29.37 8.63 -6.25
N ASP A 363 -28.55 9.66 -6.38
CA ASP A 363 -28.97 11.05 -6.22
C ASP A 363 -29.85 11.51 -7.39
N GLU A 364 -29.54 11.14 -8.63
CA GLU A 364 -30.42 11.37 -9.79
C GLU A 364 -31.81 10.74 -9.60
N LYS A 365 -31.87 9.52 -9.07
CA LYS A 365 -33.15 8.84 -8.77
C LYS A 365 -33.96 9.58 -7.70
N LYS A 366 -33.30 10.11 -6.66
CA LYS A 366 -33.98 10.91 -5.62
C LYS A 366 -34.58 12.20 -6.18
N ILE A 367 -33.89 12.84 -7.13
CA ILE A 367 -34.38 14.05 -7.82
C ILE A 367 -35.57 13.70 -8.73
N ARG A 368 -35.46 12.62 -9.51
CA ARG A 368 -36.47 12.22 -10.51
C ARG A 368 -37.74 11.65 -9.87
N TYR A 369 -37.63 10.98 -8.73
CA TYR A 369 -38.76 10.41 -7.99
C TYR A 369 -38.67 10.79 -6.50
N PRO A 370 -39.05 12.03 -6.12
CA PRO A 370 -39.07 12.43 -4.72
C PRO A 370 -40.06 11.54 -3.96
N GLN A 371 -39.57 10.74 -3.01
CA GLN A 371 -40.44 9.91 -2.16
C GLN A 371 -41.43 10.82 -1.43
N ARG A 372 -42.74 10.69 -1.72
CA ARG A 372 -43.81 11.29 -0.90
C ARG A 372 -43.66 10.74 0.52
N ARG A 373 -43.17 11.56 1.46
CA ARG A 373 -43.20 11.23 2.89
C ARG A 373 -44.66 10.93 3.26
N LYS A 374 -44.99 9.67 3.52
CA LYS A 374 -46.27 9.32 4.15
C LYS A 374 -46.26 9.99 5.53
N LYS A 375 -47.04 11.07 5.70
CA LYS A 375 -47.33 11.64 7.01
C LYS A 375 -47.98 10.54 7.84
N VAL A 376 -47.24 9.95 8.78
CA VAL A 376 -47.81 9.08 9.79
C VAL A 376 -48.61 9.98 10.71
N VAL A 377 -49.92 10.02 10.52
CA VAL A 377 -50.84 10.72 11.42
C VAL A 377 -50.93 9.85 12.68
N LEU A 378 -50.22 10.24 13.74
CA LEU A 378 -50.39 9.66 15.06
C LEU A 378 -51.80 10.02 15.55
N LYS A 379 -52.73 9.06 15.47
CA LYS A 379 -54.03 9.17 16.14
C LYS A 379 -53.75 9.18 17.64
N ARG A 380 -53.99 10.31 18.31
CA ARG A 380 -54.06 10.36 19.78
C ARG A 380 -55.17 9.42 20.23
N LEU A 381 -54.81 8.40 21.00
CA LEU A 381 -55.76 7.62 21.79
C LEU A 381 -56.30 8.56 22.88
N LYS A 382 -57.63 8.71 22.92
CA LYS A 382 -58.37 9.46 23.94
C LYS A 382 -58.62 8.58 25.15
#